data_AF-A0A935D373-F1
#
_entry.id   AF-A0A935D373-F1
#
_cell.length_a   1.000
_cell.length_b   1.000
_cell.length_c   1.000
_cell.angle_alpha   90.00
_cell.angle_beta   90.00
_cell.angle_gamma   90.00
#
_symmetry.space_group_name_H-M   'P 1'
#
loop_
_entity.id
_entity.type
_entity.pdbx_description
1 polymer ?
#
loop_
_entity_poly.entity_id
_entity_poly.type
_entity_poly.pdbx_seq_one_letter_code
_entity_poly.pdbx_strand_id
1 'polypeptide(L)'
;MSESSVTFEHQAGFEAGEVSGNVRLGKLEAMYEELFAEVIEDGVITADERKQLDKMADSLGLDRMRLRRLEQALQAAYESRNRIVIKDLSFDDVDSAPPASIQPLAPATDARTQALERRIKVLEARIKDLEVELEDARAHISVEVDLSDVTPERAAIPDEDPADLARRVRHDPRDDMSLRALYRLYDRRGETDARYAVAQVLAYIGAASPEEKAFAEQHRTVGLIRPKAALTREAWTRLLFHPEEEPLVGEIFSVVVSAVLVGRISALRRDKQLVKLDPEKKQDPAASTVQAVRCFHWAAAILGMRAPGLYLAPEWTGGAEMVPGIPPASRLGKAALSGRSAGELAFLAGRHLAHYREEHFMTMLVPDARGLEEIFLAALSIGNPGLPLAANVKELVVPIAKAIEPILEAPQVDTLRGQFLRFVEEGGRANLARWATAVDRTCARAGLLLAGDLGAAESVLSLETRDRGQLDEQMNDLMSFMLSERAGKLRKQLGIALG
;
A
#
# COMPACT_ATOMS: atom_id res chain seq x y z
N MET A 1 -38.86 1.01 7.06
CA MET A 1 -37.77 0.33 6.32
C MET A 1 -36.47 0.81 6.94
N SER A 2 -35.70 -0.08 7.57
CA SER A 2 -34.51 0.32 8.34
C SER A 2 -33.40 0.83 7.41
N GLU A 3 -32.85 2.01 7.70
CA GLU A 3 -31.72 2.65 6.99
C GLU A 3 -30.43 1.80 6.94
N SER A 4 -30.42 0.61 7.54
CA SER A 4 -29.25 -0.25 7.72
C SER A 4 -28.93 -1.21 6.55
N SER A 5 -29.79 -1.34 5.53
CA SER A 5 -29.56 -2.36 4.48
C SER A 5 -28.74 -1.88 3.27
N VAL A 6 -28.63 -0.56 3.01
CA VAL A 6 -28.23 -0.01 1.69
C VAL A 6 -27.01 0.94 1.79
N THR A 7 -25.93 0.52 2.47
CA THR A 7 -24.80 1.46 2.75
C THR A 7 -23.61 1.34 1.79
N PHE A 8 -23.51 0.33 0.93
CA PHE A 8 -22.37 0.16 0.01
C PHE A 8 -22.85 -0.44 -1.32
N GLU A 9 -23.45 0.40 -2.15
CA GLU A 9 -23.99 0.00 -3.45
C GLU A 9 -23.37 0.85 -4.57
N HIS A 10 -23.17 0.22 -5.72
CA HIS A 10 -22.86 0.93 -6.96
C HIS A 10 -24.16 1.42 -7.61
N GLN A 11 -24.08 2.39 -8.51
CA GLN A 11 -25.25 2.78 -9.28
C GLN A 11 -25.72 1.61 -10.17
N ALA A 12 -27.02 1.48 -10.41
CA ALA A 12 -27.55 0.51 -11.37
C ALA A 12 -26.89 0.70 -12.74
N GLY A 13 -26.34 -0.40 -13.29
CA GLY A 13 -25.56 -0.36 -14.53
C GLY A 13 -24.08 -0.01 -14.34
N PHE A 14 -23.53 -0.15 -13.14
CA PHE A 14 -22.11 0.10 -12.86
C PHE A 14 -21.17 -0.59 -13.85
N GLU A 15 -20.30 0.20 -14.49
CA GLU A 15 -19.29 -0.28 -15.41
C GLU A 15 -18.03 -0.68 -14.65
N ALA A 16 -17.90 -2.00 -14.41
CA ALA A 16 -16.68 -2.55 -13.83
C ALA A 16 -15.49 -2.33 -14.79
N GLY A 17 -14.43 -1.70 -14.30
CA GLY A 17 -13.21 -1.49 -15.05
C GLY A 17 -12.36 -2.77 -15.15
N GLU A 18 -11.38 -2.76 -16.04
CA GLU A 18 -10.37 -3.81 -16.10
C GLU A 18 -9.59 -3.85 -14.78
N VAL A 19 -9.64 -4.99 -14.09
CA VAL A 19 -8.89 -5.21 -12.84
C VAL A 19 -7.40 -5.10 -13.14
N SER A 20 -6.76 -4.06 -12.63
CA SER A 20 -5.36 -3.74 -12.94
C SER A 20 -4.59 -3.30 -11.70
N GLY A 21 -3.28 -3.51 -11.73
CA GLY A 21 -2.36 -3.06 -10.69
C GLY A 21 -2.37 -3.87 -9.40
N ASN A 22 -3.29 -4.81 -9.13
CA ASN A 22 -3.14 -5.68 -7.94
C ASN A 22 -1.81 -6.46 -7.97
N VAL A 23 -1.15 -6.62 -6.83
CA VAL A 23 -0.07 -7.61 -6.70
C VAL A 23 -0.62 -9.00 -7.03
N ARG A 24 -0.10 -9.58 -8.12
CA ARG A 24 -0.41 -10.94 -8.57
C ARG A 24 0.84 -11.80 -8.40
N LEU A 25 0.65 -13.03 -7.94
CA LEU A 25 1.56 -14.11 -8.30
C LEU A 25 1.38 -14.37 -9.80
N GLY A 26 2.39 -14.94 -10.48
CA GLY A 26 2.26 -15.21 -11.90
C GLY A 26 0.94 -15.97 -12.17
N LYS A 27 0.25 -15.64 -13.26
CA LYS A 27 -1.09 -16.22 -13.58
C LYS A 27 -1.10 -17.75 -13.53
N LEU A 28 0.04 -18.36 -13.79
CA LEU A 28 0.27 -19.80 -13.83
C LEU A 28 0.50 -20.40 -12.42
N GLU A 29 1.12 -19.64 -11.52
CA GLU A 29 1.43 -20.07 -10.16
C GLU A 29 0.17 -20.10 -9.28
N ALA A 30 -0.74 -19.14 -9.47
CA ALA A 30 -2.02 -19.10 -8.76
C ALA A 30 -2.94 -20.28 -9.12
N MET A 31 -2.91 -20.74 -10.38
CA MET A 31 -3.69 -21.90 -10.82
C MET A 31 -3.13 -23.22 -10.27
N TYR A 32 -1.80 -23.32 -10.19
CA TYR A 32 -1.14 -24.49 -9.63
C TYR A 32 -1.34 -24.60 -8.12
N GLU A 33 -1.30 -23.46 -7.42
CA GLU A 33 -1.53 -23.39 -5.97
C GLU A 33 -2.93 -23.88 -5.57
N GLU A 34 -3.97 -23.47 -6.30
CA GLU A 34 -5.35 -23.88 -6.02
C GLU A 34 -5.52 -25.41 -6.13
N LEU A 35 -4.96 -26.00 -7.19
CA LEU A 35 -4.97 -27.45 -7.39
C LEU A 35 -4.12 -28.18 -6.34
N PHE A 36 -2.94 -27.64 -6.00
CA PHE A 36 -2.07 -28.26 -5.00
C PHE A 36 -2.69 -28.22 -3.60
N ALA A 37 -3.41 -27.15 -3.25
CA ALA A 37 -4.11 -27.01 -1.98
C ALA A 37 -5.27 -28.02 -1.82
N GLU A 38 -5.98 -28.34 -2.90
CA GLU A 38 -7.05 -29.36 -2.94
C GLU A 38 -6.46 -30.76 -2.72
N VAL A 39 -5.35 -31.08 -3.40
CA VAL A 39 -4.70 -32.41 -3.31
C VAL A 39 -4.13 -32.70 -1.91
N ILE A 40 -3.64 -31.68 -1.19
CA ILE A 40 -3.07 -31.88 0.15
C ILE A 40 -4.13 -31.88 1.27
N GLU A 41 -5.40 -31.60 0.97
CA GLU A 41 -6.46 -31.46 1.96
C GLU A 41 -6.67 -32.75 2.77
N ASP A 42 -6.64 -33.90 2.12
CA ASP A 42 -6.84 -35.22 2.76
C ASP A 42 -5.57 -35.79 3.43
N GLY A 43 -4.45 -35.06 3.36
CA GLY A 43 -3.19 -35.42 4.03
C GLY A 43 -2.43 -36.58 3.38
N VAL A 44 -2.89 -37.09 2.23
CA VAL A 44 -2.25 -38.14 1.46
C VAL A 44 -2.27 -37.75 -0.01
N ILE A 45 -1.11 -37.71 -0.66
CA ILE A 45 -1.04 -37.50 -2.12
C ILE A 45 -1.02 -38.87 -2.78
N THR A 46 -2.04 -39.18 -3.58
CA THR A 46 -2.14 -40.43 -4.34
C THR A 46 -1.33 -40.36 -5.64
N ALA A 47 -1.03 -41.52 -6.24
CA ALA A 47 -0.28 -41.59 -7.50
C ALA A 47 -1.01 -40.96 -8.69
N ASP A 48 -2.35 -40.90 -8.66
CA ASP A 48 -3.16 -40.27 -9.71
C ASP A 48 -3.22 -38.75 -9.53
N GLU A 49 -3.31 -38.25 -8.30
CA GLU A 49 -3.21 -36.82 -7.98
C GLU A 49 -1.82 -36.26 -8.28
N ARG A 50 -0.76 -37.02 -7.99
CA ARG A 50 0.62 -36.67 -8.38
C ARG A 50 0.76 -36.51 -9.90
N LYS A 51 0.20 -37.44 -10.68
CA LYS A 51 0.18 -37.34 -12.15
C LYS A 51 -0.63 -36.14 -12.63
N GLN A 52 -1.72 -35.78 -11.94
CA GLN A 52 -2.52 -34.60 -12.26
C GLN A 52 -1.76 -33.30 -11.97
N LEU A 53 -1.05 -33.22 -10.85
CA LEU A 53 -0.16 -32.11 -10.50
C LEU A 53 1.01 -31.98 -11.49
N ASP A 54 1.67 -33.07 -11.83
CA ASP A 54 2.79 -33.06 -12.78
C ASP A 54 2.32 -32.68 -14.20
N LYS A 55 1.15 -33.18 -14.64
CA LYS A 55 0.54 -32.80 -15.93
C LYS A 55 0.12 -31.33 -15.94
N MET A 56 -0.39 -30.81 -14.83
CA MET A 56 -0.73 -29.39 -14.71
C MET A 56 0.53 -28.53 -14.75
N ALA A 57 1.57 -28.89 -14.01
CA ALA A 57 2.86 -28.20 -14.02
C ALA A 57 3.54 -28.20 -15.40
N ASP A 58 3.54 -29.35 -16.09
CA ASP A 58 4.07 -29.47 -17.46
C ASP A 58 3.23 -28.64 -18.46
N SER A 59 1.90 -28.57 -18.30
CA SER A 59 1.03 -27.76 -19.18
C SER A 59 1.13 -26.24 -18.91
N LEU A 60 1.49 -25.86 -17.69
CA LEU A 60 1.74 -24.48 -17.28
C LEU A 60 3.20 -24.04 -17.52
N GLY A 61 4.08 -24.94 -18.00
CA GLY A 61 5.48 -24.62 -18.30
C GLY A 61 6.32 -24.24 -17.08
N LEU A 62 5.93 -24.69 -15.89
CA LEU A 62 6.62 -24.37 -14.64
C LEU A 62 7.94 -25.14 -14.54
N ASP A 63 9.02 -24.45 -14.17
CA ASP A 63 10.33 -25.08 -13.96
C ASP A 63 10.28 -26.11 -12.82
N ARG A 64 10.80 -27.32 -13.05
CA ARG A 64 10.70 -28.46 -12.13
C ARG A 64 11.42 -28.23 -10.79
N MET A 65 12.50 -27.46 -10.76
CA MET A 65 13.19 -27.13 -9.50
C MET A 65 12.47 -26.04 -8.72
N ARG A 66 11.84 -25.09 -9.42
CA ARG A 66 10.99 -24.04 -8.82
C ARG A 66 9.69 -24.63 -8.26
N LEU A 67 9.07 -25.54 -9.00
CA LEU A 67 7.88 -26.28 -8.59
C LEU A 67 8.12 -27.04 -7.29
N ARG A 68 9.20 -27.83 -7.21
CA ARG A 68 9.53 -28.59 -5.99
C ARG A 68 9.72 -27.69 -4.77
N ARG A 69 10.33 -26.52 -4.94
CA ARG A 69 10.48 -25.54 -3.86
C ARG A 69 9.13 -24.95 -3.43
N LEU A 70 8.23 -24.71 -4.38
CA LEU A 70 6.86 -24.26 -4.12
C LEU A 70 6.04 -25.33 -3.39
N GLU A 71 6.03 -26.57 -3.90
CA GLU A 71 5.36 -27.72 -3.29
C GLU A 71 5.87 -27.98 -1.87
N GLN A 72 7.19 -27.98 -1.65
CA GLN A 72 7.79 -28.12 -0.32
C GLN A 72 7.36 -27.00 0.64
N ALA A 73 7.26 -25.76 0.16
CA ALA A 73 6.84 -24.63 0.97
C ALA A 73 5.34 -24.69 1.33
N LEU A 74 4.50 -25.19 0.41
CA LEU A 74 3.06 -25.39 0.58
C LEU A 74 2.76 -26.58 1.51
N GLN A 75 3.43 -27.72 1.31
CA GLN A 75 3.35 -28.90 2.18
C GLN A 75 3.80 -28.58 3.61
N ALA A 76 4.96 -27.95 3.78
CA ALA A 76 5.43 -27.56 5.12
C ALA A 76 4.48 -26.56 5.81
N ALA A 77 3.82 -25.69 5.04
CA ALA A 77 2.80 -24.78 5.56
C ALA A 77 1.53 -25.53 6.00
N TYR A 78 1.08 -26.53 5.23
CA TYR A 78 -0.08 -27.36 5.54
C TYR A 78 0.14 -28.26 6.75
N GLU A 79 1.28 -28.97 6.80
CA GLU A 79 1.65 -29.86 7.91
C GLU A 79 1.77 -29.09 9.24
N SER A 80 2.35 -27.88 9.18
CA SER A 80 2.41 -26.96 10.31
C SER A 80 1.02 -26.45 10.73
N ARG A 81 0.12 -26.23 9.76
CA ARG A 81 -1.23 -25.69 10.01
C ARG A 81 -2.15 -26.71 10.66
N ASN A 82 -2.06 -27.98 10.26
CA ASN A 82 -3.01 -29.04 10.58
C ASN A 82 -2.46 -30.13 11.51
N ARG A 83 -1.17 -30.08 11.88
CA ARG A 83 -0.49 -31.09 12.72
C ARG A 83 -0.57 -32.51 12.15
N ILE A 84 -0.62 -32.63 10.83
CA ILE A 84 -0.63 -33.89 10.09
C ILE A 84 0.63 -33.88 9.24
N VAL A 85 1.30 -35.03 9.09
CA VAL A 85 2.41 -35.19 8.14
C VAL A 85 1.80 -35.69 6.83
N ILE A 86 2.01 -34.96 5.74
CA ILE A 86 1.50 -35.39 4.44
C ILE A 86 2.37 -36.55 3.97
N LYS A 87 1.74 -37.68 3.66
CA LYS A 87 2.44 -38.81 3.06
C LYS A 87 2.17 -38.82 1.56
N ASP A 88 3.20 -38.55 0.77
CA ASP A 88 3.16 -38.78 -0.67
C ASP A 88 3.43 -40.26 -0.94
N LEU A 89 2.40 -41.00 -1.34
CA LEU A 89 2.46 -42.44 -1.59
C LEU A 89 3.08 -42.79 -2.95
N SER A 90 3.50 -41.80 -3.74
CA SER A 90 4.16 -42.02 -5.03
C SER A 90 5.67 -42.33 -4.92
N PHE A 91 6.26 -42.15 -3.73
CA PHE A 91 7.70 -42.27 -3.47
C PHE A 91 8.09 -43.36 -2.45
N ASP A 92 7.28 -44.41 -2.26
CA ASP A 92 7.71 -45.55 -1.44
C ASP A 92 8.85 -46.31 -2.15
N ASP A 93 10.09 -45.82 -1.98
CA ASP A 93 11.34 -46.54 -2.23
C ASP A 93 12.21 -46.56 -0.96
N VAL A 94 12.82 -47.71 -0.77
CA VAL A 94 13.45 -48.24 0.44
C VAL A 94 14.86 -47.64 0.60
N ASP A 95 15.06 -46.80 1.61
CA ASP A 95 16.30 -46.64 2.41
C ASP A 95 16.42 -45.22 3.01
N SER A 96 16.13 -45.09 4.31
CA SER A 96 16.60 -43.94 5.11
C SER A 96 16.71 -44.36 6.58
N ALA A 97 17.95 -44.43 7.07
CA ALA A 97 18.29 -44.77 8.45
C ALA A 97 17.85 -43.69 9.45
N PRO A 98 17.58 -44.03 10.72
CA PRO A 98 17.08 -43.08 11.71
C PRO A 98 18.16 -42.09 12.17
N PRO A 99 17.79 -40.83 12.53
CA PRO A 99 18.77 -39.87 13.02
C PRO A 99 19.24 -40.21 14.44
N ALA A 100 20.54 -40.01 14.67
CA ALA A 100 21.21 -40.23 15.94
C ALA A 100 20.90 -39.14 16.98
N SER A 101 20.87 -39.58 18.24
CA SER A 101 20.63 -38.79 19.44
C SER A 101 21.74 -37.75 19.71
N ILE A 102 21.33 -36.60 20.22
CA ILE A 102 22.12 -35.42 20.56
C ILE A 102 23.02 -35.71 21.78
N GLN A 103 24.32 -35.39 21.68
CA GLN A 103 25.21 -35.23 22.84
C GLN A 103 25.20 -33.77 23.32
N PRO A 104 25.33 -33.51 24.64
CA PRO A 104 25.36 -32.15 25.16
C PRO A 104 26.74 -31.49 24.95
N LEU A 105 26.73 -30.23 24.47
CA LEU A 105 27.90 -29.38 24.40
C LEU A 105 28.21 -28.77 25.78
N ALA A 106 29.47 -28.88 26.19
CA ALA A 106 30.03 -28.22 27.37
C ALA A 106 30.00 -26.68 27.23
N PRO A 107 29.99 -25.92 28.35
CA PRO A 107 29.90 -24.46 28.32
C PRO A 107 31.17 -23.81 27.72
N ALA A 108 30.96 -22.84 26.84
CA ALA A 108 32.03 -22.07 26.20
C ALA A 108 32.56 -20.96 27.15
N THR A 109 33.83 -21.05 27.50
CA THR A 109 34.65 -19.94 28.01
C THR A 109 35.42 -19.33 26.84
N ASP A 110 34.75 -18.52 26.00
CA ASP A 110 35.36 -18.00 24.77
C ASP A 110 35.64 -16.49 24.85
N ALA A 111 36.93 -16.13 24.82
CA ALA A 111 37.44 -14.76 24.82
C ALA A 111 36.93 -13.93 23.62
N ARG A 112 36.46 -14.60 22.57
CA ARG A 112 35.86 -14.01 21.37
C ARG A 112 34.52 -13.33 21.64
N THR A 113 33.71 -13.88 22.54
CA THR A 113 32.40 -13.31 22.94
C THR A 113 32.60 -12.00 23.70
N GLN A 114 33.59 -11.96 24.60
CA GLN A 114 33.94 -10.75 25.35
C GLN A 114 34.54 -9.66 24.44
N ALA A 115 35.23 -10.03 23.35
CA ALA A 115 35.73 -9.07 22.37
C ALA A 115 34.59 -8.46 21.54
N LEU A 116 33.57 -9.25 21.20
CA LEU A 116 32.38 -8.78 20.50
C LEU A 116 31.53 -7.85 21.36
N GLU A 117 31.33 -8.17 22.64
CA GLU A 117 30.61 -7.30 23.58
C GLU A 117 31.29 -5.94 23.75
N ARG A 118 32.63 -5.90 23.80
CA ARG A 118 33.38 -4.62 23.83
C ARG A 118 33.20 -3.83 22.54
N ARG A 119 33.15 -4.50 21.37
CA ARG A 119 32.95 -3.83 20.08
C ARG A 119 31.55 -3.26 19.94
N ILE A 120 30.53 -3.98 20.41
CA ILE A 120 29.14 -3.53 20.44
C ILE A 120 29.04 -2.26 21.29
N LYS A 121 29.61 -2.25 22.49
CA LYS A 121 29.58 -1.10 23.38
C LYS A 121 30.25 0.16 22.79
N VAL A 122 31.33 -0.02 22.01
CA VAL A 122 32.00 1.09 21.31
C VAL A 122 31.14 1.62 20.16
N LEU A 123 30.45 0.74 19.42
CA LEU A 123 29.56 1.14 18.33
C LEU A 123 28.30 1.84 18.86
N GLU A 124 27.73 1.37 19.95
CA GLU A 124 26.59 2.03 20.63
C GLU A 124 26.95 3.44 21.09
N ALA A 125 28.15 3.63 21.66
CA ALA A 125 28.63 4.98 22.01
C ALA A 125 28.77 5.88 20.78
N ARG A 126 29.30 5.34 19.66
CA ARG A 126 29.46 6.12 18.43
C ARG A 126 28.12 6.47 17.77
N ILE A 127 27.12 5.60 17.83
CA ILE A 127 25.77 5.88 17.35
C ILE A 127 25.19 7.06 18.15
N LYS A 128 25.33 7.04 19.48
CA LYS A 128 24.86 8.13 20.33
C LYS A 128 25.55 9.46 20.01
N ASP A 129 26.86 9.46 19.76
CA ASP A 129 27.59 10.67 19.36
C ASP A 129 27.10 11.18 17.99
N LEU A 130 26.85 10.27 17.04
CA LEU A 130 26.34 10.62 15.71
C LEU A 130 24.89 11.13 15.74
N GLU A 131 24.06 10.64 16.66
CA GLU A 131 22.71 11.16 16.89
C GLU A 131 22.76 12.60 17.40
N VAL A 132 23.69 12.91 18.32
CA VAL A 132 23.89 14.29 18.79
C VAL A 132 24.45 15.19 17.68
N GLU A 133 25.43 14.72 16.91
CA GLU A 133 25.96 15.47 15.75
C GLU A 133 24.86 15.71 14.68
N LEU A 134 23.95 14.75 14.48
CA LEU A 134 22.82 14.88 13.56
C LEU A 134 21.77 15.87 14.09
N GLU A 135 21.49 15.85 15.40
CA GLU A 135 20.61 16.82 16.07
C GLU A 135 21.19 18.24 15.93
N ASP A 136 22.49 18.41 16.17
CA ASP A 136 23.20 19.69 16.00
C ASP A 136 23.21 20.15 14.55
N ALA A 137 23.45 19.24 13.59
CA ALA A 137 23.41 19.56 12.16
C ALA A 137 21.99 19.92 11.68
N ARG A 138 20.95 19.27 12.23
CA ARG A 138 19.55 19.62 11.99
C ARG A 138 19.21 20.98 12.56
N ALA A 139 19.69 21.30 13.77
CA ALA A 139 19.54 22.62 14.38
C ALA A 139 20.24 23.74 13.58
N HIS A 140 21.32 23.42 12.84
CA HIS A 140 22.01 24.36 11.95
C HIS A 140 21.37 24.48 10.55
N ILE A 141 20.43 23.59 10.19
CA ILE A 141 19.69 23.61 8.91
C ILE A 141 18.28 24.21 9.08
N SER A 142 17.80 24.38 10.32
CA SER A 142 16.51 25.00 10.62
C SER A 142 16.63 26.49 11.00
N VAL A 143 17.34 27.29 10.20
CA VAL A 143 17.10 28.74 10.16
C VAL A 143 16.23 29.01 8.94
N GLU A 144 14.95 28.61 9.03
CA GLU A 144 13.94 29.31 8.26
C GLU A 144 13.85 30.72 8.82
N VAL A 145 14.28 31.70 8.03
CA VAL A 145 14.00 33.09 8.31
C VAL A 145 12.49 33.25 8.18
N ASP A 146 11.80 33.22 9.31
CA ASP A 146 10.38 33.52 9.40
C ASP A 146 10.16 34.99 9.00
N LEU A 147 9.67 35.19 7.78
CA LEU A 147 9.27 36.49 7.25
C LEU A 147 7.77 36.75 7.45
N SER A 148 7.09 36.00 8.33
CA SER A 148 5.67 36.23 8.63
C SER A 148 5.37 37.58 9.29
N ASP A 149 6.40 38.28 9.79
CA ASP A 149 6.28 39.66 10.31
C ASP A 149 6.38 40.75 9.24
N VAL A 150 6.65 40.41 7.97
CA VAL A 150 6.49 41.35 6.85
C VAL A 150 5.12 41.11 6.24
N THR A 151 4.08 41.64 6.88
CA THR A 151 2.76 41.77 6.25
C THR A 151 2.85 42.90 5.22
N PRO A 152 2.85 42.63 3.90
CA PRO A 152 2.51 43.69 2.97
C PRO A 152 1.06 44.08 3.25
N GLU A 153 0.75 45.38 3.19
CA GLU A 153 -0.63 45.86 3.24
C GLU A 153 -1.51 44.97 2.35
N ARG A 154 -2.62 44.45 2.92
CA ARG A 154 -3.62 43.63 2.22
C ARG A 154 -4.17 44.41 1.03
N ALA A 155 -3.47 44.34 -0.10
CA ALA A 155 -3.95 44.82 -1.38
C ALA A 155 -5.18 44.00 -1.77
N ALA A 156 -6.23 44.67 -2.26
CA ALA A 156 -7.42 44.01 -2.80
C ALA A 156 -6.98 42.96 -3.84
N ILE A 157 -7.27 41.69 -3.56
CA ILE A 157 -6.94 40.58 -4.46
C ILE A 157 -7.76 40.81 -5.75
N PRO A 158 -7.14 40.91 -6.93
CA PRO A 158 -7.88 40.98 -8.19
C PRO A 158 -8.69 39.69 -8.34
N ASP A 159 -10.01 39.81 -8.40
CA ASP A 159 -11.01 38.75 -8.28
C ASP A 159 -11.07 37.79 -9.51
N GLU A 160 -10.05 37.77 -10.37
CA GLU A 160 -10.20 37.35 -11.78
C GLU A 160 -9.07 36.52 -12.44
N ASP A 161 -7.91 36.23 -11.82
CA ASP A 161 -6.97 35.25 -12.41
C ASP A 161 -7.12 33.86 -11.76
N PRO A 162 -7.79 32.89 -12.43
CA PRO A 162 -7.96 31.53 -11.93
C PRO A 162 -6.63 30.83 -11.66
N ALA A 163 -5.60 31.12 -12.47
CA ALA A 163 -4.32 30.44 -12.35
C ALA A 163 -3.57 30.92 -11.09
N ASP A 164 -3.69 32.20 -10.74
CA ASP A 164 -3.11 32.73 -9.51
C ASP A 164 -3.85 32.19 -8.27
N LEU A 165 -5.19 32.21 -8.29
CA LEU A 165 -6.00 31.67 -7.19
C LEU A 165 -5.73 30.18 -6.97
N ALA A 166 -5.65 29.38 -8.04
CA ALA A 166 -5.31 27.96 -7.95
C ALA A 166 -3.89 27.72 -7.44
N ARG A 167 -2.93 28.61 -7.76
CA ARG A 167 -1.56 28.54 -7.24
C ARG A 167 -1.51 28.84 -5.74
N ARG A 168 -2.20 29.90 -5.30
CA ARG A 168 -2.29 30.27 -3.88
C ARG A 168 -2.89 29.16 -3.04
N VAL A 169 -4.03 28.63 -3.47
CA VAL A 169 -4.71 27.53 -2.78
C VAL A 169 -3.91 26.22 -2.80
N ARG A 170 -3.06 26.01 -3.81
CA ARG A 170 -2.12 24.87 -3.79
C ARG A 170 -1.01 25.04 -2.76
N HIS A 171 -0.55 26.28 -2.53
CA HIS A 171 0.48 26.58 -1.55
C HIS A 171 -0.10 26.60 -0.13
N ASP A 172 -1.24 27.25 0.05
CA ASP A 172 -2.01 27.31 1.28
C ASP A 172 -3.48 26.98 1.00
N PRO A 173 -3.90 25.71 1.15
CA PRO A 173 -5.27 25.29 0.91
C PRO A 173 -6.25 25.77 1.99
N ARG A 174 -5.77 26.49 3.01
CA ARG A 174 -6.58 27.08 4.09
C ARG A 174 -6.78 28.60 3.92
N ASP A 175 -6.23 29.22 2.87
CA ASP A 175 -6.45 30.64 2.54
C ASP A 175 -7.92 30.91 2.19
N ASP A 176 -8.68 31.40 3.18
CA ASP A 176 -10.12 31.62 3.07
C ASP A 176 -10.47 32.69 2.02
N MET A 177 -9.62 33.70 1.83
CA MET A 177 -9.83 34.74 0.84
C MET A 177 -9.75 34.17 -0.58
N SER A 178 -8.71 33.38 -0.87
CA SER A 178 -8.55 32.73 -2.17
C SER A 178 -9.62 31.68 -2.43
N LEU A 179 -10.01 30.91 -1.41
CA LEU A 179 -11.12 29.95 -1.51
C LEU A 179 -12.45 30.63 -1.85
N ARG A 180 -12.80 31.73 -1.17
CA ARG A 180 -14.03 32.48 -1.50
C ARG A 180 -14.00 33.08 -2.90
N ALA A 181 -12.84 33.56 -3.35
CA ALA A 181 -12.67 34.05 -4.72
C ALA A 181 -12.88 32.91 -5.75
N LEU A 182 -12.31 31.72 -5.50
CA LEU A 182 -12.57 30.52 -6.33
C LEU A 182 -14.04 30.12 -6.32
N TYR A 183 -14.71 30.17 -5.17
CA TYR A 183 -16.14 29.87 -5.06
C TYR A 183 -16.98 30.79 -5.96
N ARG A 184 -16.76 32.11 -5.88
CA ARG A 184 -17.43 33.11 -6.74
C ARG A 184 -17.08 32.91 -8.21
N LEU A 185 -15.83 32.61 -8.53
CA LEU A 185 -15.38 32.36 -9.89
C LEU A 185 -16.08 31.16 -10.52
N TYR A 186 -16.14 30.03 -9.81
CA TYR A 186 -16.81 28.82 -10.31
C TYR A 186 -18.32 29.00 -10.41
N ASP A 187 -18.93 29.78 -9.53
CA ASP A 187 -20.34 30.18 -9.65
C ASP A 187 -20.60 30.98 -10.94
N ARG A 188 -19.80 32.02 -11.21
CA ARG A 188 -19.92 32.82 -12.45
C ARG A 188 -19.73 31.98 -13.72
N ARG A 189 -18.92 30.92 -13.66
CA ARG A 189 -18.64 30.01 -14.79
C ARG A 189 -19.64 28.85 -14.92
N GLY A 190 -20.54 28.67 -13.95
CA GLY A 190 -21.44 27.52 -13.90
C GLY A 190 -20.72 26.18 -13.64
N GLU A 191 -19.52 26.20 -13.05
CA GLU A 191 -18.74 25.01 -12.71
C GLU A 191 -19.18 24.44 -11.36
N THR A 192 -20.36 23.81 -11.33
CA THR A 192 -21.04 23.37 -10.09
C THR A 192 -20.21 22.41 -9.23
N ASP A 193 -19.57 21.38 -9.81
CA ASP A 193 -18.76 20.43 -9.05
C ASP A 193 -17.54 21.08 -8.40
N ALA A 194 -16.85 21.97 -9.11
CA ALA A 194 -15.68 22.70 -8.59
C ALA A 194 -16.09 23.68 -7.49
N ARG A 195 -17.20 24.41 -7.69
CA ARG A 195 -17.80 25.27 -6.66
C ARG A 195 -18.14 24.46 -5.40
N TYR A 196 -18.70 23.26 -5.57
CA TYR A 196 -19.03 22.37 -4.46
C TYR A 196 -17.80 21.87 -3.70
N ALA A 197 -16.71 21.52 -4.40
CA ALA A 197 -15.45 21.17 -3.77
C ALA A 197 -14.90 22.33 -2.90
N VAL A 198 -14.93 23.56 -3.40
CA VAL A 198 -14.53 24.75 -2.64
C VAL A 198 -15.42 24.96 -1.40
N ALA A 199 -16.74 24.81 -1.56
CA ALA A 199 -17.69 24.94 -0.46
C ALA A 199 -17.43 23.91 0.66
N GLN A 200 -17.08 22.68 0.30
CA GLN A 200 -16.73 21.63 1.26
C GLN A 200 -15.46 21.98 2.05
N VAL A 201 -14.41 22.49 1.38
CA VAL A 201 -13.19 22.90 2.07
C VAL A 201 -13.46 24.08 3.00
N LEU A 202 -14.18 25.12 2.53
CA LEU A 202 -14.58 26.26 3.36
C LEU A 202 -15.38 25.82 4.59
N ALA A 203 -16.31 24.87 4.42
CA ALA A 203 -17.11 24.35 5.53
C ALA A 203 -16.25 23.56 6.52
N TYR A 204 -15.32 22.74 6.02
CA TYR A 204 -14.42 21.94 6.83
C TYR A 204 -13.48 22.80 7.69
N ILE A 205 -12.88 23.85 7.12
CA ILE A 205 -12.01 24.77 7.88
C ILE A 205 -12.78 25.76 8.76
N GLY A 206 -14.11 25.69 8.79
CA GLY A 206 -14.96 26.58 9.58
C GLY A 206 -15.08 28.01 9.04
N ALA A 207 -14.68 28.24 7.79
CA ALA A 207 -14.70 29.55 7.15
C ALA A 207 -15.94 29.77 6.26
N ALA A 208 -16.80 28.77 6.02
CA ALA A 208 -17.96 28.94 5.14
C ALA A 208 -18.95 30.02 5.65
N SER A 209 -19.41 30.87 4.75
CA SER A 209 -20.58 31.73 4.98
C SER A 209 -21.86 30.90 5.10
N PRO A 210 -22.98 31.45 5.62
CA PRO A 210 -24.25 30.72 5.67
C PRO A 210 -24.72 30.22 4.29
N GLU A 211 -24.50 31.00 3.25
CA GLU A 211 -24.84 30.66 1.86
C GLU A 211 -23.95 29.53 1.31
N GLU A 212 -22.64 29.63 1.52
CA GLU A 212 -21.68 28.60 1.11
C GLU A 212 -21.94 27.27 1.84
N LYS A 213 -22.24 27.35 3.13
CA LYS A 213 -22.59 26.19 3.95
C LYS A 213 -23.90 25.55 3.49
N ALA A 214 -24.94 26.35 3.25
CA ALA A 214 -26.21 25.85 2.72
C ALA A 214 -26.03 25.19 1.35
N PHE A 215 -25.18 25.77 0.47
CA PHE A 215 -24.86 25.18 -0.82
C PHE A 215 -24.15 23.82 -0.69
N ALA A 216 -23.17 23.71 0.22
CA ALA A 216 -22.48 22.45 0.51
C ALA A 216 -23.44 21.40 1.10
N GLU A 217 -24.33 21.79 2.01
CA GLU A 217 -25.33 20.90 2.61
C GLU A 217 -26.37 20.43 1.58
N GLN A 218 -26.84 21.32 0.71
CA GLN A 218 -27.81 21.01 -0.36
C GLN A 218 -27.30 19.95 -1.33
N HIS A 219 -26.01 20.01 -1.68
CA HIS A 219 -25.39 19.09 -2.63
C HIS A 219 -24.67 17.92 -1.94
N ARG A 220 -24.73 17.84 -0.60
CA ARG A 220 -24.13 16.75 0.14
C ARG A 220 -24.79 15.44 -0.28
N THR A 221 -23.97 14.47 -0.67
CA THR A 221 -24.45 13.12 -0.92
C THR A 221 -25.12 12.57 0.34
N VAL A 222 -26.38 12.15 0.23
CA VAL A 222 -27.06 11.45 1.32
C VAL A 222 -26.52 10.02 1.38
N GLY A 223 -25.70 9.73 2.39
CA GLY A 223 -24.98 8.46 2.50
C GLY A 223 -23.64 8.49 1.76
N LEU A 224 -23.25 7.38 1.13
CA LEU A 224 -22.01 7.28 0.34
C LEU A 224 -22.23 7.59 -1.13
N ILE A 225 -21.13 7.91 -1.83
CA ILE A 225 -21.12 8.08 -3.28
C ILE A 225 -21.68 6.83 -3.98
N ARG A 226 -22.34 7.05 -5.11
CA ARG A 226 -22.88 5.98 -5.97
C ARG A 226 -22.23 6.10 -7.34
N PRO A 227 -21.02 5.54 -7.52
CA PRO A 227 -20.31 5.66 -8.78
C PRO A 227 -20.98 4.85 -9.88
N LYS A 228 -20.83 5.34 -11.11
CA LYS A 228 -21.32 4.74 -12.36
C LYS A 228 -20.29 3.87 -13.04
N ALA A 229 -19.00 4.13 -12.80
CA ALA A 229 -17.90 3.41 -13.41
C ALA A 229 -16.74 3.27 -12.44
N ALA A 230 -15.87 2.30 -12.69
CA ALA A 230 -14.61 2.15 -11.97
C ALA A 230 -13.52 3.10 -12.50
N LEU A 231 -12.46 3.28 -11.71
CA LEU A 231 -11.23 3.91 -12.14
C LEU A 231 -10.50 3.03 -13.16
N THR A 232 -9.96 3.69 -14.18
CA THR A 232 -9.06 3.07 -15.17
C THR A 232 -7.62 3.15 -14.69
N ARG A 233 -6.75 2.29 -15.23
CA ARG A 233 -5.29 2.34 -14.97
C ARG A 233 -4.68 3.71 -15.31
N GLU A 234 -5.16 4.34 -16.38
CA GLU A 234 -4.71 5.67 -16.77
C GLU A 234 -5.13 6.75 -15.76
N ALA A 235 -6.34 6.65 -15.20
CA ALA A 235 -6.82 7.60 -14.19
C ALA A 235 -5.98 7.56 -12.91
N TRP A 236 -5.52 6.38 -12.51
CA TRP A 236 -4.57 6.23 -11.39
C TRP A 236 -3.31 7.06 -11.63
N THR A 237 -2.60 6.77 -12.72
CA THR A 237 -1.29 7.38 -13.02
C THR A 237 -1.39 8.87 -13.35
N ARG A 238 -2.43 9.30 -14.08
CA ARG A 238 -2.55 10.69 -14.54
C ARG A 238 -3.26 11.62 -13.56
N LEU A 239 -4.19 11.11 -12.76
CA LEU A 239 -5.08 11.94 -11.96
C LEU A 239 -4.92 11.71 -10.46
N LEU A 240 -4.69 10.47 -10.00
CA LEU A 240 -4.70 10.15 -8.59
C LEU A 240 -3.30 10.20 -7.94
N PHE A 241 -2.27 9.75 -8.66
CA PHE A 241 -0.89 9.74 -8.18
C PHE A 241 -0.44 11.14 -7.72
N HIS A 242 0.18 11.17 -6.56
CA HIS A 242 0.78 12.36 -5.99
C HIS A 242 1.89 12.85 -6.94
N PRO A 243 2.03 14.17 -7.20
CA PRO A 243 3.04 14.68 -8.13
C PRO A 243 4.50 14.31 -7.79
N GLU A 244 4.78 14.08 -6.50
CA GLU A 244 6.09 13.64 -6.02
C GLU A 244 6.28 12.11 -6.02
N GLU A 245 5.25 11.36 -6.43
CA GLU A 245 5.35 9.92 -6.59
C GLU A 245 6.05 9.60 -7.91
N GLU A 246 7.35 9.32 -7.84
CA GLU A 246 8.20 8.98 -8.98
C GLU A 246 7.75 7.63 -9.60
N PRO A 247 7.15 7.59 -10.81
CA PRO A 247 6.54 6.37 -11.33
C PRO A 247 7.55 5.25 -11.58
N LEU A 248 8.77 5.59 -12.02
CA LEU A 248 9.83 4.62 -12.30
C LEU A 248 10.24 3.84 -11.04
N VAL A 249 10.19 4.46 -9.86
CA VAL A 249 10.46 3.77 -8.59
C VAL A 249 9.43 2.69 -8.33
N GLY A 250 8.14 3.03 -8.49
CA GLY A 250 7.04 2.08 -8.40
C GLY A 250 7.16 0.95 -9.43
N GLU A 251 7.46 1.29 -10.69
CA GLU A 251 7.69 0.32 -11.77
C GLU A 251 8.80 -0.69 -11.44
N ILE A 252 9.92 -0.22 -10.86
CA ILE A 252 11.03 -1.10 -10.44
C ILE A 252 10.58 -2.03 -9.31
N PHE A 253 9.89 -1.48 -8.30
CA PHE A 253 9.39 -2.29 -7.19
C PHE A 253 8.38 -3.33 -7.65
N SER A 254 7.48 -3.01 -8.59
CA SER A 254 6.51 -3.97 -9.13
C SER A 254 7.15 -5.22 -9.73
N VAL A 255 8.36 -5.11 -10.27
CA VAL A 255 9.07 -6.27 -10.84
C VAL A 255 9.55 -7.23 -9.74
N VAL A 256 10.01 -6.70 -8.60
CA VAL A 256 10.63 -7.49 -7.53
C VAL A 256 9.69 -7.79 -6.35
N VAL A 257 8.53 -7.15 -6.28
CA VAL A 257 7.63 -7.19 -5.12
C VAL A 257 7.20 -8.61 -4.73
N SER A 258 6.90 -9.46 -5.71
CA SER A 258 6.50 -10.86 -5.45
C SER A 258 7.66 -11.67 -4.85
N ALA A 259 8.90 -11.46 -5.32
CA ALA A 259 10.09 -12.09 -4.76
C ALA A 259 10.37 -11.61 -3.33
N VAL A 260 10.23 -10.29 -3.09
CA VAL A 260 10.39 -9.70 -1.75
C VAL A 260 9.33 -10.23 -0.78
N LEU A 261 8.07 -10.36 -1.22
CA LEU A 261 6.98 -10.95 -0.44
C LEU A 261 7.31 -12.38 0.01
N VAL A 262 7.78 -13.25 -0.91
CA VAL A 262 8.19 -14.62 -0.59
C VAL A 262 9.33 -14.64 0.44
N GLY A 263 10.31 -13.75 0.27
CA GLY A 263 11.41 -13.56 1.23
C GLY A 263 10.90 -13.13 2.61
N ARG A 264 9.96 -12.18 2.66
CA ARG A 264 9.35 -11.67 3.90
C ARG A 264 8.56 -12.74 4.63
N ILE A 265 7.74 -13.52 3.93
CA ILE A 265 7.01 -14.65 4.49
C ILE A 265 7.99 -15.67 5.11
N SER A 266 9.07 -15.99 4.39
CA SER A 266 10.08 -16.92 4.86
C SER A 266 10.78 -16.42 6.13
N ALA A 267 11.13 -15.14 6.19
CA ALA A 267 11.72 -14.52 7.38
C ALA A 267 10.75 -14.55 8.58
N LEU A 268 9.53 -14.05 8.40
CA LEU A 268 8.50 -14.03 9.44
C LEU A 268 8.17 -15.42 9.97
N ARG A 269 8.21 -16.45 9.10
CA ARG A 269 8.01 -17.84 9.51
C ARG A 269 9.16 -18.35 10.37
N ARG A 270 10.42 -18.10 9.97
CA ARG A 270 11.61 -18.48 10.77
C ARG A 270 11.59 -17.83 12.15
N ASP A 271 11.19 -16.56 12.20
CA ASP A 271 11.16 -15.77 13.43
C ASP A 271 9.87 -16.00 14.27
N LYS A 272 8.96 -16.87 13.79
CA LYS A 272 7.66 -17.18 14.41
C LYS A 272 6.77 -15.93 14.60
N GLN A 273 6.93 -14.95 13.72
CA GLN A 273 6.18 -13.69 13.70
C GLN A 273 5.10 -13.67 12.61
N LEU A 274 5.04 -14.69 11.75
CA LEU A 274 4.01 -14.79 10.72
C LEU A 274 2.62 -14.97 11.36
N VAL A 275 1.75 -13.98 11.15
CA VAL A 275 0.37 -14.02 11.64
C VAL A 275 -0.38 -15.14 10.95
N LYS A 276 -0.88 -16.11 11.73
CA LYS A 276 -1.74 -17.19 11.22
C LYS A 276 -3.17 -16.67 11.09
N LEU A 277 -3.66 -16.58 9.85
CA LEU A 277 -5.05 -16.27 9.58
C LEU A 277 -5.93 -17.51 9.79
N ASP A 278 -7.01 -17.33 10.54
CA ASP A 278 -8.00 -18.36 10.79
C ASP A 278 -8.94 -18.49 9.57
N PRO A 279 -8.94 -19.63 8.85
CA PRO A 279 -9.81 -19.81 7.68
C PRO A 279 -11.30 -19.63 8.00
N GLU A 280 -11.76 -19.94 9.21
CA GLU A 280 -13.16 -19.75 9.59
C GLU A 280 -13.55 -18.27 9.69
N LYS A 281 -12.56 -17.39 9.91
CA LYS A 281 -12.76 -15.93 9.93
C LYS A 281 -12.70 -15.30 8.54
N LYS A 282 -12.36 -16.07 7.50
CA LYS A 282 -12.36 -15.59 6.11
C LYS A 282 -13.79 -15.22 5.70
N GLN A 283 -13.94 -14.07 5.08
CA GLN A 283 -15.24 -13.56 4.68
C GLN A 283 -15.47 -13.79 3.19
N ASP A 284 -16.69 -14.20 2.85
CA ASP A 284 -17.22 -14.10 1.50
C ASP A 284 -17.91 -12.74 1.33
N PRO A 285 -17.38 -11.83 0.49
CA PRO A 285 -18.00 -10.54 0.26
C PRO A 285 -19.45 -10.59 -0.25
N ALA A 286 -19.83 -11.63 -0.98
CA ALA A 286 -21.17 -11.76 -1.55
C ALA A 286 -22.22 -12.13 -0.48
N ALA A 287 -21.81 -12.87 0.55
CA ALA A 287 -22.69 -13.34 1.63
C ALA A 287 -22.54 -12.55 2.94
N SER A 288 -21.47 -11.78 3.12
CA SER A 288 -21.17 -11.11 4.39
C SER A 288 -22.14 -9.95 4.68
N THR A 289 -22.68 -9.94 5.90
CA THR A 289 -23.49 -8.83 6.43
C THR A 289 -22.64 -7.78 7.14
N VAL A 290 -21.33 -8.00 7.29
CA VAL A 290 -20.41 -7.09 7.98
C VAL A 290 -20.15 -5.87 7.10
N GLN A 291 -20.51 -4.68 7.60
CA GLN A 291 -20.39 -3.41 6.86
C GLN A 291 -18.98 -3.17 6.33
N ALA A 292 -17.94 -3.42 7.14
CA ALA A 292 -16.56 -3.25 6.71
C ALA A 292 -16.19 -4.17 5.53
N VAL A 293 -16.65 -5.42 5.53
CA VAL A 293 -16.39 -6.37 4.43
C VAL A 293 -17.06 -5.89 3.14
N ARG A 294 -18.34 -5.50 3.23
CA ARG A 294 -19.09 -4.92 2.10
C ARG A 294 -18.42 -3.66 1.57
N CYS A 295 -17.94 -2.79 2.47
CA CYS A 295 -17.22 -1.57 2.11
C CYS A 295 -15.93 -1.85 1.34
N PHE A 296 -15.09 -2.78 1.81
CA PHE A 296 -13.84 -3.11 1.12
C PHE A 296 -14.07 -3.70 -0.27
N HIS A 297 -15.09 -4.54 -0.41
CA HIS A 297 -15.47 -5.08 -1.72
C HIS A 297 -16.00 -3.99 -2.66
N TRP A 298 -16.89 -3.13 -2.16
CA TRP A 298 -17.42 -1.97 -2.86
C TRP A 298 -16.30 -1.03 -3.33
N ALA A 299 -15.37 -0.69 -2.43
CA ALA A 299 -14.23 0.17 -2.70
C ALA A 299 -13.29 -0.44 -3.76
N ALA A 300 -12.97 -1.73 -3.65
CA ALA A 300 -12.09 -2.40 -4.61
C ALA A 300 -12.65 -2.32 -6.04
N ALA A 301 -13.96 -2.57 -6.21
CA ALA A 301 -14.62 -2.47 -7.51
C ALA A 301 -14.52 -1.05 -8.11
N ILE A 302 -14.72 0.00 -7.30
CA ILE A 302 -14.61 1.41 -7.73
C ILE A 302 -13.18 1.75 -8.12
N LEU A 303 -12.22 1.24 -7.36
CA LEU A 303 -10.79 1.45 -7.60
C LEU A 303 -10.24 0.67 -8.81
N GLY A 304 -11.07 -0.18 -9.45
CA GLY A 304 -10.63 -1.01 -10.59
C GLY A 304 -9.71 -2.15 -10.14
N MET A 305 -9.94 -2.69 -8.95
CA MET A 305 -9.09 -3.70 -8.31
C MET A 305 -9.91 -4.88 -7.77
N ARG A 306 -9.24 -5.99 -7.49
CA ARG A 306 -9.79 -7.09 -6.70
C ARG A 306 -9.51 -6.85 -5.21
N ALA A 307 -10.53 -7.04 -4.36
CA ALA A 307 -10.32 -7.03 -2.92
C ALA A 307 -9.46 -8.24 -2.51
N PRO A 308 -8.46 -8.06 -1.62
CA PRO A 308 -7.72 -9.19 -1.05
C PRO A 308 -8.65 -10.07 -0.19
N GLY A 309 -8.19 -11.26 0.19
CA GLY A 309 -8.93 -12.08 1.15
C GLY A 309 -9.13 -11.31 2.47
N LEU A 310 -10.37 -11.18 2.93
CA LEU A 310 -10.69 -10.43 4.14
C LEU A 310 -10.94 -11.38 5.31
N TYR A 311 -10.31 -11.11 6.44
CA TYR A 311 -10.42 -11.90 7.67
C TYR A 311 -10.85 -11.01 8.82
N LEU A 312 -11.85 -11.43 9.60
CA LEU A 312 -12.22 -10.70 10.81
C LEU A 312 -11.22 -10.98 11.92
N ALA A 313 -10.81 -9.96 12.65
CA ALA A 313 -9.94 -10.07 13.82
C ALA A 313 -10.41 -9.11 14.92
N PRO A 314 -11.64 -9.25 15.46
CA PRO A 314 -12.22 -8.33 16.43
C PRO A 314 -11.39 -8.17 17.73
N GLU A 315 -10.54 -9.16 18.03
CA GLU A 315 -9.58 -9.13 19.13
C GLU A 315 -8.41 -8.15 18.92
N TRP A 316 -8.09 -7.81 17.67
CA TRP A 316 -7.01 -6.88 17.34
C TRP A 316 -7.56 -5.45 17.30
N THR A 317 -6.90 -4.52 17.99
CA THR A 317 -7.39 -3.14 18.16
C THR A 317 -7.24 -2.26 16.92
N GLY A 318 -6.46 -2.69 15.93
CA GLY A 318 -6.21 -1.91 14.71
C GLY A 318 -7.40 -1.83 13.75
N GLY A 319 -7.18 -1.10 12.65
CA GLY A 319 -8.17 -0.88 11.58
C GLY A 319 -8.16 -2.01 10.56
N ALA A 320 -7.35 -1.86 9.51
CA ALA A 320 -7.07 -2.90 8.54
C ALA A 320 -5.55 -3.03 8.38
N GLU A 321 -5.08 -4.26 8.16
CA GLU A 321 -3.65 -4.53 7.97
C GLU A 321 -3.46 -5.65 6.95
N MET A 322 -2.46 -5.46 6.08
CA MET A 322 -2.01 -6.50 5.16
C MET A 322 -1.24 -7.56 5.94
N VAL A 323 -1.67 -8.80 5.78
CA VAL A 323 -0.99 -9.98 6.33
C VAL A 323 -0.23 -10.66 5.19
N PRO A 324 1.11 -10.75 5.29
CA PRO A 324 1.91 -11.43 4.28
C PRO A 324 1.47 -12.88 4.10
N GLY A 325 1.21 -13.25 2.85
CA GLY A 325 0.72 -14.56 2.48
C GLY A 325 0.73 -14.71 0.96
N ILE A 326 0.38 -15.91 0.50
CA ILE A 326 0.25 -16.25 -0.91
C ILE A 326 -1.19 -16.78 -1.03
N PRO A 327 -2.10 -16.04 -1.69
CA PRO A 327 -2.01 -14.60 -1.96
C PRO A 327 -2.03 -13.75 -0.66
N PRO A 328 -1.55 -12.49 -0.67
CA PRO A 328 -1.69 -11.59 0.47
C PRO A 328 -3.15 -11.35 0.85
N ALA A 329 -3.40 -11.22 2.15
CA ALA A 329 -4.72 -11.05 2.71
C ALA A 329 -4.77 -9.84 3.64
N SER A 330 -5.97 -9.38 3.98
CA SER A 330 -6.18 -8.31 4.95
C SER A 330 -6.94 -8.82 6.16
N ARG A 331 -6.48 -8.46 7.36
CA ARG A 331 -7.25 -8.62 8.58
C ARG A 331 -7.94 -7.31 8.96
N LEU A 332 -9.19 -7.40 9.40
CA LEU A 332 -10.00 -6.27 9.86
C LEU A 332 -10.17 -6.33 11.37
N GLY A 333 -9.60 -5.35 12.07
CA GLY A 333 -9.64 -5.25 13.52
C GLY A 333 -10.82 -4.44 14.04
N LYS A 334 -10.88 -4.31 15.37
CA LYS A 334 -11.94 -3.60 16.10
C LYS A 334 -12.20 -2.19 15.58
N ALA A 335 -11.15 -1.45 15.20
CA ALA A 335 -11.28 -0.07 14.74
C ALA A 335 -11.87 0.06 13.33
N ALA A 336 -11.92 -1.03 12.54
CA ALA A 336 -12.68 -1.10 11.29
C ALA A 336 -14.06 -1.76 11.47
N LEU A 337 -14.26 -2.58 12.50
CA LEU A 337 -15.49 -3.34 12.69
C LEU A 337 -16.55 -2.61 13.54
N SER A 338 -16.18 -1.55 14.26
CA SER A 338 -17.07 -0.86 15.18
C SER A 338 -16.81 0.64 15.25
N GLY A 339 -17.85 1.42 15.53
CA GLY A 339 -17.74 2.85 15.83
C GLY A 339 -17.42 3.75 14.64
N ARG A 340 -17.52 3.25 13.39
CA ARG A 340 -17.26 4.02 12.17
C ARG A 340 -18.54 4.29 11.40
N SER A 341 -18.63 5.51 10.89
CA SER A 341 -19.55 5.90 9.84
C SER A 341 -19.17 5.25 8.51
N ALA A 342 -20.11 5.26 7.56
CA ALA A 342 -19.87 4.76 6.20
C ALA A 342 -18.73 5.52 5.50
N GLY A 343 -18.65 6.84 5.68
CA GLY A 343 -17.58 7.69 5.12
C GLY A 343 -16.20 7.34 5.67
N GLU A 344 -16.09 7.11 6.98
CA GLU A 344 -14.81 6.70 7.60
C GLU A 344 -14.38 5.31 7.13
N LEU A 345 -15.32 4.37 6.98
CA LEU A 345 -15.03 3.05 6.41
C LEU A 345 -14.59 3.15 4.95
N ALA A 346 -15.22 4.00 4.14
CA ALA A 346 -14.86 4.21 2.75
C ALA A 346 -13.46 4.82 2.61
N PHE A 347 -13.10 5.80 3.47
CA PHE A 347 -11.76 6.36 3.52
C PHE A 347 -10.71 5.30 3.87
N LEU A 348 -10.96 4.56 4.95
CA LEU A 348 -10.07 3.49 5.43
C LEU A 348 -9.89 2.41 4.36
N ALA A 349 -10.97 1.94 3.75
CA ALA A 349 -10.94 0.93 2.70
C ALA A 349 -10.20 1.42 1.46
N GLY A 350 -10.51 2.64 0.98
CA GLY A 350 -9.88 3.21 -0.20
C GLY A 350 -8.37 3.37 -0.05
N ARG A 351 -7.93 3.90 1.09
CA ARG A 351 -6.50 4.05 1.40
C ARG A 351 -5.80 2.70 1.53
N HIS A 352 -6.37 1.77 2.30
CA HIS A 352 -5.78 0.44 2.49
C HIS A 352 -5.65 -0.33 1.17
N LEU A 353 -6.69 -0.31 0.35
CA LEU A 353 -6.70 -1.01 -0.94
C LEU A 353 -5.75 -0.35 -1.95
N ALA A 354 -5.58 0.98 -1.92
CA ALA A 354 -4.65 1.66 -2.82
C ALA A 354 -3.19 1.21 -2.61
N HIS A 355 -2.82 0.78 -1.40
CA HIS A 355 -1.52 0.15 -1.17
C HIS A 355 -1.40 -1.25 -1.81
N TYR A 356 -2.52 -1.94 -2.09
CA TYR A 356 -2.50 -3.25 -2.75
C TYR A 356 -2.05 -3.22 -4.21
N ARG A 357 -1.85 -2.02 -4.76
CA ARG A 357 -1.27 -1.81 -6.07
C ARG A 357 0.20 -2.23 -6.11
N GLU A 358 0.64 -2.92 -7.15
CA GLU A 358 1.98 -3.44 -7.34
C GLU A 358 3.05 -2.35 -7.34
N GLU A 359 2.68 -1.14 -7.75
CA GLU A 359 3.57 0.03 -7.71
C GLU A 359 3.78 0.53 -6.27
N HIS A 360 2.82 0.31 -5.36
CA HIS A 360 2.84 0.82 -3.99
C HIS A 360 3.14 -0.25 -2.93
N PHE A 361 2.87 -1.52 -3.24
CA PHE A 361 2.79 -2.61 -2.26
C PHE A 361 4.07 -2.83 -1.46
N MET A 362 5.21 -2.41 -2.02
CA MET A 362 6.49 -2.46 -1.32
C MET A 362 6.44 -1.72 0.03
N THR A 363 5.69 -0.62 0.15
CA THR A 363 5.59 0.13 1.42
C THR A 363 4.86 -0.65 2.51
N MET A 364 4.03 -1.63 2.16
CA MET A 364 3.41 -2.54 3.14
C MET A 364 4.33 -3.69 3.55
N LEU A 365 5.33 -4.03 2.73
CA LEU A 365 6.32 -5.08 3.05
C LEU A 365 7.50 -4.53 3.85
N VAL A 366 7.94 -3.34 3.48
CA VAL A 366 9.12 -2.65 4.00
C VAL A 366 8.74 -1.20 4.29
N PRO A 367 8.28 -0.92 5.53
CA PRO A 367 7.74 0.39 5.88
C PRO A 367 8.83 1.45 6.16
N ASP A 368 10.11 1.07 6.20
CA ASP A 368 11.20 1.99 6.48
C ASP A 368 11.96 2.40 5.20
N ALA A 369 12.31 3.68 5.10
CA ALA A 369 12.96 4.25 3.91
C ALA A 369 14.30 3.58 3.59
N ARG A 370 15.07 3.19 4.61
CA ARG A 370 16.37 2.54 4.42
C ARG A 370 16.21 1.15 3.79
N GLY A 371 15.26 0.35 4.27
CA GLY A 371 14.95 -0.95 3.68
C GLY A 371 14.46 -0.83 2.24
N LEU A 372 13.66 0.22 1.94
CA LEU A 372 13.27 0.53 0.56
C LEU A 372 14.48 0.86 -0.32
N GLU A 373 15.43 1.67 0.16
CA GLU A 373 16.68 1.97 -0.54
C GLU A 373 17.51 0.72 -0.81
N GLU A 374 17.66 -0.15 0.20
CA GLU A 374 18.42 -1.40 0.08
C GLU A 374 17.82 -2.34 -0.98
N ILE A 375 16.49 -2.48 -1.02
CA ILE A 375 15.79 -3.29 -2.04
C ILE A 375 15.84 -2.64 -3.42
N PHE A 376 15.68 -1.32 -3.49
CA PHE A 376 15.73 -0.57 -4.74
C PHE A 376 17.10 -0.72 -5.41
N LEU A 377 18.19 -0.52 -4.65
CA LEU A 377 19.54 -0.73 -5.12
C LEU A 377 19.81 -2.20 -5.48
N ALA A 378 19.21 -3.15 -4.76
CA ALA A 378 19.30 -4.56 -5.12
C ALA A 378 18.66 -4.84 -6.48
N ALA A 379 17.46 -4.32 -6.73
CA ALA A 379 16.77 -4.44 -8.01
C ALA A 379 17.59 -3.83 -9.17
N LEU A 380 18.16 -2.64 -8.97
CA LEU A 380 19.05 -2.01 -9.95
C LEU A 380 20.32 -2.84 -10.20
N SER A 381 20.91 -3.43 -9.17
CA SER A 381 22.10 -4.29 -9.30
C SER A 381 21.83 -5.60 -10.04
N ILE A 382 20.60 -6.12 -9.99
CA ILE A 382 20.17 -7.26 -10.80
C ILE A 382 20.04 -6.85 -12.26
N GLY A 383 19.40 -5.70 -12.53
CA GLY A 383 19.27 -5.16 -13.88
C GLY A 383 20.63 -4.82 -14.52
N ASN A 384 21.60 -4.37 -13.72
CA ASN A 384 22.97 -4.13 -14.12
C ASN A 384 23.98 -4.56 -13.05
N PRO A 385 24.56 -5.77 -13.17
CA PRO A 385 25.58 -6.27 -12.23
C PRO A 385 26.87 -5.42 -12.16
N GLY A 386 27.10 -4.56 -13.16
CA GLY A 386 28.22 -3.62 -13.22
C GLY A 386 27.99 -2.29 -12.50
N LEU A 387 26.86 -2.11 -11.81
CA LEU A 387 26.52 -0.88 -11.10
C LEU A 387 27.62 -0.50 -10.09
N PRO A 388 28.26 0.68 -10.21
CA PRO A 388 29.26 1.13 -9.26
C PRO A 388 28.60 1.50 -7.93
N LEU A 389 28.86 0.70 -6.88
CA LEU A 389 28.41 0.95 -5.51
C LEU A 389 29.62 1.10 -4.59
N ALA A 390 29.51 1.98 -3.59
CA ALA A 390 30.48 2.06 -2.51
C ALA A 390 30.54 0.73 -1.74
N ALA A 391 31.70 0.40 -1.16
CA ALA A 391 31.94 -0.93 -0.56
C ALA A 391 30.93 -1.28 0.53
N ASN A 392 30.64 -0.35 1.45
CA ASN A 392 29.65 -0.50 2.51
C ASN A 392 28.22 -0.72 1.97
N VAL A 393 27.86 -0.05 0.88
CA VAL A 393 26.54 -0.22 0.24
C VAL A 393 26.47 -1.59 -0.44
N LYS A 394 27.55 -2.00 -1.11
CA LYS A 394 27.64 -3.30 -1.77
C LYS A 394 27.51 -4.46 -0.78
N GLU A 395 28.09 -4.35 0.41
CA GLU A 395 27.96 -5.35 1.49
C GLU A 395 26.51 -5.56 1.94
N LEU A 396 25.70 -4.51 1.95
CA LEU A 396 24.27 -4.57 2.31
C LEU A 396 23.40 -5.07 1.14
N VAL A 397 23.65 -4.57 -0.06
CA VAL A 397 22.78 -4.76 -1.23
C VAL A 397 22.98 -6.12 -1.91
N VAL A 398 24.22 -6.60 -2.04
CA VAL A 398 24.52 -7.84 -2.77
C VAL A 398 23.83 -9.08 -2.17
N PRO A 399 23.79 -9.28 -0.83
CA PRO A 399 23.03 -10.39 -0.25
C PRO A 399 21.54 -10.35 -0.60
N ILE A 400 20.93 -9.15 -0.63
CA ILE A 400 19.52 -8.96 -0.99
C ILE A 400 19.30 -9.31 -2.46
N ALA A 401 20.15 -8.80 -3.36
CA ALA A 401 20.09 -9.12 -4.78
C ALA A 401 20.20 -10.63 -5.03
N LYS A 402 21.16 -11.31 -4.37
CA LYS A 402 21.34 -12.77 -4.45
C LYS A 402 20.15 -13.58 -3.91
N ALA A 403 19.35 -13.00 -3.01
CA ALA A 403 18.13 -13.63 -2.52
C ALA A 403 16.94 -13.43 -3.47
N ILE A 404 16.86 -12.27 -4.13
CA ILE A 404 15.77 -11.89 -5.04
C ILE A 404 15.96 -12.52 -6.43
N GLU A 405 17.14 -12.38 -7.03
CA GLU A 405 17.44 -12.76 -8.43
C GLU A 405 17.01 -14.20 -8.79
N PRO A 406 17.25 -15.23 -7.95
CA PRO A 406 16.88 -16.61 -8.29
C PRO A 406 15.37 -16.88 -8.31
N ILE A 407 14.55 -15.95 -7.82
CA ILE A 407 13.09 -16.03 -7.82
C ILE A 407 12.52 -15.35 -9.08
N LEU A 408 13.26 -14.42 -9.69
CA LEU A 408 12.83 -13.70 -10.88
C LEU A 408 12.93 -14.56 -12.14
N GLU A 409 12.02 -14.31 -13.07
CA GLU A 409 12.05 -14.87 -14.42
C GLU A 409 12.93 -14.03 -15.34
N ALA A 410 13.45 -14.64 -16.42
CA ALA A 410 14.29 -13.93 -17.39
C ALA A 410 13.63 -12.64 -17.93
N PRO A 411 12.33 -12.60 -18.28
CA PRO A 411 11.67 -11.36 -18.69
C PRO A 411 11.64 -10.27 -17.61
N GLN A 412 11.56 -10.65 -16.34
CA GLN A 412 11.59 -9.71 -15.21
C GLN A 412 12.99 -9.12 -15.05
N VAL A 413 14.04 -9.93 -15.18
CA VAL A 413 15.43 -9.45 -15.18
C VAL A 413 15.70 -8.52 -16.36
N ASP A 414 15.18 -8.84 -17.55
CA ASP A 414 15.27 -7.97 -18.72
C ASP A 414 14.51 -6.65 -18.52
N THR A 415 13.35 -6.69 -17.85
CA THR A 415 12.59 -5.50 -17.47
C THR A 415 13.39 -4.61 -16.51
N LEU A 416 14.03 -5.20 -15.48
CA LEU A 416 14.93 -4.47 -14.58
C LEU A 416 16.09 -3.81 -15.32
N ARG A 417 16.64 -4.47 -16.35
CA ARG A 417 17.70 -3.88 -17.19
C ARG A 417 17.18 -2.64 -17.92
N GLY A 418 15.99 -2.72 -18.51
CA GLY A 418 15.36 -1.57 -19.19
C GLY A 418 15.06 -0.42 -18.21
N GLN A 419 14.55 -0.73 -17.03
CA GLN A 419 14.27 0.26 -15.99
C GLN A 419 15.55 0.89 -15.43
N PHE A 420 16.64 0.12 -15.27
CA PHE A 420 17.94 0.64 -14.91
C PHE A 420 18.45 1.67 -15.93
N LEU A 421 18.34 1.37 -17.23
CA LEU A 421 18.76 2.30 -18.28
C LEU A 421 17.95 3.60 -18.23
N ARG A 422 16.62 3.50 -18.11
CA ARG A 422 15.74 4.66 -17.93
C ARG A 422 16.09 5.46 -16.68
N PHE A 423 16.40 4.79 -15.56
CA PHE A 423 16.78 5.46 -14.32
C PHE A 423 18.05 6.28 -14.48
N VAL A 424 19.04 5.75 -15.20
CA VAL A 424 20.28 6.49 -15.52
C VAL A 424 19.99 7.67 -16.46
N GLU A 425 19.14 7.48 -17.48
CA GLU A 425 18.73 8.54 -18.41
C GLU A 425 17.98 9.69 -17.69
N GLU A 426 17.17 9.37 -16.67
CA GLU A 426 16.45 10.34 -15.82
C GLU A 426 17.36 10.97 -14.74
N GLY A 427 18.66 10.67 -14.73
CA GLY A 427 19.67 11.32 -13.89
C GLY A 427 20.10 10.51 -12.66
N GLY A 428 19.60 9.29 -12.48
CA GLY A 428 20.09 8.33 -11.49
C GLY A 428 19.88 8.73 -10.04
N ARG A 429 18.81 9.48 -9.74
CA ARG A 429 18.48 9.95 -8.38
C ARG A 429 17.06 9.55 -8.03
N ALA A 430 16.89 8.92 -6.87
CA ALA A 430 15.60 8.63 -6.27
C ALA A 430 15.68 8.98 -4.77
N ASN A 431 14.58 9.52 -4.22
CA ASN A 431 14.43 9.72 -2.79
C ASN A 431 13.31 8.83 -2.28
N LEU A 432 13.67 7.70 -1.66
CA LEU A 432 12.73 6.65 -1.29
C LEU A 432 11.84 7.04 -0.11
N ALA A 433 12.34 7.90 0.78
CA ALA A 433 11.53 8.47 1.86
C ALA A 433 10.42 9.36 1.29
N ARG A 434 10.78 10.29 0.39
CA ARG A 434 9.80 11.16 -0.30
C ARG A 434 8.82 10.36 -1.13
N TRP A 435 9.31 9.36 -1.87
CA TRP A 435 8.47 8.47 -2.65
C TRP A 435 7.46 7.71 -1.77
N ALA A 436 7.89 7.14 -0.63
CA ALA A 436 6.99 6.45 0.29
C ALA A 436 5.91 7.38 0.86
N THR A 437 6.29 8.60 1.27
CA THR A 437 5.32 9.63 1.69
C THR A 437 4.36 10.01 0.57
N ALA A 438 4.83 10.11 -0.67
CA ALA A 438 3.99 10.41 -1.82
C ALA A 438 2.99 9.27 -2.12
N VAL A 439 3.41 8.00 -1.99
CA VAL A 439 2.53 6.83 -2.06
C VAL A 439 1.45 6.89 -0.97
N ASP A 440 1.82 7.19 0.28
CA ASP A 440 0.85 7.33 1.37
C ASP A 440 -0.18 8.43 1.07
N ARG A 441 0.24 9.56 0.49
CA ARG A 441 -0.64 10.64 0.04
C ARG A 441 -1.56 10.18 -1.11
N THR A 442 -1.03 9.47 -2.11
CA THR A 442 -1.84 8.86 -3.18
C THR A 442 -2.92 7.94 -2.61
N CYS A 443 -2.56 7.08 -1.65
CA CYS A 443 -3.50 6.19 -0.99
C CYS A 443 -4.55 6.98 -0.18
N ALA A 444 -4.15 8.02 0.56
CA ALA A 444 -5.10 8.88 1.29
C ALA A 444 -6.06 9.61 0.34
N ARG A 445 -5.60 10.08 -0.82
CA ARG A 445 -6.45 10.68 -1.87
C ARG A 445 -7.45 9.68 -2.44
N ALA A 446 -7.05 8.41 -2.62
CA ALA A 446 -7.97 7.34 -3.01
C ALA A 446 -9.07 7.14 -1.95
N GLY A 447 -8.69 7.13 -0.67
CA GLY A 447 -9.63 7.13 0.46
C GLY A 447 -10.60 8.32 0.43
N LEU A 448 -10.09 9.54 0.25
CA LEU A 448 -10.91 10.75 0.18
C LEU A 448 -11.88 10.72 -1.00
N LEU A 449 -11.46 10.23 -2.16
CA LEU A 449 -12.30 10.11 -3.35
C LEU A 449 -13.52 9.21 -3.08
N LEU A 450 -13.35 8.12 -2.32
CA LEU A 450 -14.43 7.22 -1.95
C LEU A 450 -15.31 7.76 -0.83
N ALA A 451 -14.71 8.39 0.19
CA ALA A 451 -15.43 8.94 1.33
C ALA A 451 -16.25 10.18 0.95
N GLY A 452 -15.68 11.05 0.11
CA GLY A 452 -16.28 12.32 -0.29
C GLY A 452 -16.45 13.30 0.86
N ASP A 453 -15.71 13.15 1.96
CA ASP A 453 -15.86 13.95 3.19
C ASP A 453 -14.51 14.10 3.91
N LEU A 454 -14.07 15.35 4.12
CA LEU A 454 -12.79 15.66 4.78
C LEU A 454 -12.80 15.34 6.29
N GLY A 455 -13.95 15.43 6.94
CA GLY A 455 -14.09 15.08 8.36
C GLY A 455 -13.90 13.59 8.59
N ALA A 456 -14.44 12.75 7.70
CA ALA A 456 -14.20 11.32 7.72
C ALA A 456 -12.71 10.97 7.51
N ALA A 457 -12.03 11.69 6.61
CA ALA A 457 -10.59 11.54 6.39
C ALA A 457 -9.77 11.90 7.64
N GLU A 458 -10.00 13.08 8.25
CA GLU A 458 -9.29 13.51 9.45
C GLU A 458 -9.56 12.55 10.63
N SER A 459 -10.81 12.11 10.82
CA SER A 459 -11.18 11.17 11.88
C SER A 459 -10.42 9.84 11.77
N VAL A 460 -10.19 9.34 10.55
CA VAL A 460 -9.40 8.11 10.35
C VAL A 460 -7.91 8.38 10.54
N LEU A 461 -7.37 9.45 9.94
CA LEU A 461 -5.93 9.75 9.98
C LEU A 461 -5.45 10.08 11.40
N SER A 462 -6.25 10.80 12.19
CA SER A 462 -5.90 11.18 13.57
C SER A 462 -5.72 10.01 14.53
N LEU A 463 -6.20 8.81 14.17
CA LEU A 463 -6.00 7.59 14.97
C LEU A 463 -4.62 6.96 14.78
N GLU A 464 -3.95 7.26 13.66
CA GLU A 464 -2.65 6.71 13.28
C GLU A 464 -1.55 7.76 13.44
N THR A 465 -1.82 8.99 12.97
CA THR A 465 -0.91 10.12 13.01
C THR A 465 -1.06 10.86 14.33
N ARG A 466 -0.13 10.65 15.26
CA ARG A 466 -0.12 11.32 16.57
C ARG A 466 0.40 12.74 16.53
N ASP A 467 1.32 13.02 15.60
CA ASP A 467 1.88 14.37 15.44
C ASP A 467 0.87 15.28 14.73
N ARG A 468 0.54 16.41 15.36
CA ARG A 468 -0.48 17.31 14.83
C ARG A 468 0.00 18.02 13.56
N GLY A 469 1.29 18.36 13.47
CA GLY A 469 1.86 18.99 12.28
C GLY A 469 1.76 18.08 11.07
N GLN A 470 2.15 16.81 11.23
CA GLN A 470 2.03 15.79 10.19
C GLN A 470 0.58 15.55 9.77
N LEU A 471 -0.37 15.53 10.71
CA LEU A 471 -1.80 15.42 10.38
C LEU A 471 -2.27 16.63 9.57
N ASP A 472 -1.85 17.83 9.95
CA ASP A 472 -2.22 19.07 9.24
C ASP A 472 -1.62 19.14 7.83
N GLU A 473 -0.41 18.60 7.61
CA GLU A 473 0.18 18.40 6.28
C GLU A 473 -0.60 17.39 5.43
N GLN A 474 -1.00 16.26 6.02
CA GLN A 474 -1.84 15.27 5.33
C GLN A 474 -3.18 15.87 4.91
N MET A 475 -3.84 16.63 5.79
CA MET A 475 -5.10 17.29 5.46
C MET A 475 -4.91 18.42 4.42
N ASN A 476 -3.80 19.15 4.46
CA ASN A 476 -3.44 20.13 3.42
C ASN A 476 -3.32 19.48 2.03
N ASP A 477 -2.68 18.31 1.94
CA ASP A 477 -2.60 17.56 0.68
C ASP A 477 -3.99 17.16 0.16
N LEU A 478 -4.84 16.63 1.06
CA LEU A 478 -6.20 16.21 0.71
C LEU A 478 -7.08 17.37 0.24
N MET A 479 -7.01 18.53 0.90
CA MET A 479 -7.71 19.74 0.47
C MET A 479 -7.19 20.23 -0.89
N SER A 480 -5.87 20.30 -1.06
CA SER A 480 -5.24 20.69 -2.33
C SER A 480 -5.64 19.76 -3.48
N PHE A 481 -5.71 18.45 -3.21
CA PHE A 481 -6.18 17.47 -4.17
C PHE A 481 -7.66 17.67 -4.51
N MET A 482 -8.54 17.80 -3.51
CA MET A 482 -9.98 18.01 -3.70
C MET A 482 -10.28 19.23 -4.59
N LEU A 483 -9.50 20.30 -4.45
CA LEU A 483 -9.65 21.54 -5.20
C LEU A 483 -9.00 21.50 -6.59
N SER A 484 -8.29 20.43 -6.92
CA SER A 484 -7.57 20.29 -8.18
C SER A 484 -8.47 19.87 -9.34
N GLU A 485 -8.09 20.26 -10.56
CA GLU A 485 -8.72 19.77 -11.79
C GLU A 485 -8.66 18.24 -11.90
N ARG A 486 -7.62 17.60 -11.33
CA ARG A 486 -7.46 16.13 -11.34
C ARG A 486 -8.58 15.45 -10.54
N ALA A 487 -8.92 15.97 -9.37
CA ALA A 487 -10.04 15.44 -8.59
C ALA A 487 -11.38 15.65 -9.31
N GLY A 488 -11.60 16.81 -9.94
CA GLY A 488 -12.79 17.05 -10.76
C GLY A 488 -12.91 16.07 -11.93
N LYS A 489 -11.80 15.76 -12.62
CA LYS A 489 -11.77 14.74 -13.70
C LYS A 489 -12.07 13.34 -13.18
N LEU A 490 -11.52 12.96 -12.03
CA LEU A 490 -11.81 11.67 -11.38
C LEU A 490 -13.29 11.55 -11.01
N ARG A 491 -13.87 12.60 -10.40
CA ARG A 491 -15.30 12.63 -10.05
C ARG A 491 -16.19 12.53 -11.28
N LYS A 492 -15.83 13.19 -12.38
CA LYS A 492 -16.54 13.06 -13.67
C LYS A 492 -16.46 11.65 -14.23
N GLN A 493 -15.27 11.04 -14.25
CA GLN A 493 -15.09 9.66 -14.71
C GLN A 493 -15.90 8.66 -13.88
N LEU A 494 -15.91 8.80 -12.56
CA LEU A 494 -16.72 7.98 -11.66
C LEU A 494 -18.23 8.24 -11.78
N GLY A 495 -18.63 9.30 -12.49
CA GLY A 495 -20.03 9.70 -12.64
C GLY A 495 -20.66 10.28 -11.37
N ILE A 496 -19.82 10.78 -10.45
CA ILE A 496 -20.22 11.35 -9.15
C ILE A 496 -20.07 12.87 -9.09
N ALA A 497 -19.60 13.50 -10.16
CA ALA A 497 -19.52 14.95 -10.27
C ALA A 497 -20.92 15.58 -10.40
N LEU A 498 -21.07 16.79 -9.88
CA LEU A 498 -22.29 17.59 -10.04
C LEU A 498 -22.30 18.31 -11.39
N GLY A 499 -23.40 18.19 -12.13
CA GLY A 499 -23.58 18.75 -13.47
C GLY A 499 -23.44 17.69 -14.54
#